data_AF-A0A378RRJ5-F1
#
_entry.id   AF-A0A378RRJ5-F1
#
_cell.length_a   1.000
_cell.length_b   1.000
_cell.length_c   1.000
_cell.angle_alpha   90.00
_cell.angle_beta   90.00
_cell.angle_gamma   90.00
#
_symmetry.space_group_name_H-M   'P 1'
#
loop_
_entity.id
_entity.type
_entity.pdbx_description
1 polymer ?
#
loop_
_entity_poly.entity_id
_entity_poly.type
_entity_poly.pdbx_seq_one_letter_code
_entity_poly.pdbx_strand_id
1 'polypeptide(L)'
;MKKILFLAIGCAFFTISCSNEPENIGNLNDSHNKTELNTNSSIRQSTEYKDFDKLYIDFIHGRIDIKQFLYSTESFNTAVAFLLSIGEYSMGGYTTQEDIMTYALTKYLEITNS
;
A
#
# COMPACT_ATOMS: atom_id res chain seq x y z
N MET A 1 18.59 -25.00 26.33
CA MET A 1 18.12 -25.64 25.07
C MET A 1 17.20 -24.66 24.36
N LYS A 2 17.57 -24.20 23.16
CA LYS A 2 16.80 -23.24 22.35
C LYS A 2 15.56 -23.94 21.79
N LYS A 3 14.37 -23.40 22.06
CA LYS A 3 13.12 -23.85 21.43
C LYS A 3 12.85 -22.96 20.23
N ILE A 4 13.01 -23.52 19.04
CA ILE A 4 12.66 -22.90 17.77
C ILE A 4 11.15 -23.07 17.61
N LEU A 5 10.41 -21.98 17.53
CA LEU A 5 8.99 -22.00 17.16
C LEU A 5 8.91 -21.77 15.64
N PHE A 6 8.36 -22.73 14.92
CA PHE A 6 8.04 -22.59 13.50
C PHE A 6 6.68 -21.92 13.34
N LEU A 7 6.64 -20.89 12.51
CA LEU A 7 5.48 -20.13 12.08
C LEU A 7 4.73 -20.92 10.99
N ALA A 8 3.51 -21.37 11.26
CA ALA A 8 2.62 -21.97 10.26
C ALA A 8 1.62 -20.92 9.78
N ILE A 9 1.90 -20.27 8.65
CA ILE A 9 0.93 -19.47 7.91
C ILE A 9 0.15 -20.43 7.01
N GLY A 10 -1.07 -20.76 7.41
CA GLY A 10 -2.00 -21.53 6.59
C GLY A 10 -2.68 -20.61 5.57
N CYS A 11 -2.33 -20.74 4.30
CA CYS A 11 -3.08 -20.14 3.20
C CYS A 11 -4.42 -20.88 3.05
N ALA A 12 -5.51 -20.30 3.56
CA ALA A 12 -6.85 -20.75 3.24
C ALA A 12 -7.26 -20.16 1.88
N PHE A 13 -7.16 -20.95 0.82
CA PHE A 13 -7.78 -20.62 -0.47
C PHE A 13 -9.30 -20.78 -0.33
N PHE A 14 -10.02 -19.66 -0.30
CA PHE A 14 -11.46 -19.69 -0.51
C PHE A 14 -11.74 -19.90 -2.01
N THR A 15 -12.11 -21.13 -2.39
CA THR A 15 -12.76 -21.42 -3.67
C THR A 15 -14.22 -21.00 -3.57
N ILE A 16 -14.63 -19.99 -4.33
CA ILE A 16 -16.05 -19.65 -4.48
C ILE A 16 -16.53 -20.17 -5.83
N SER A 17 -17.57 -21.00 -5.78
CA SER A 17 -18.22 -21.68 -6.90
C SER A 17 -18.69 -20.75 -8.02
N CYS A 18 -18.51 -21.18 -9.27
CA CYS A 18 -19.28 -20.68 -10.40
C CYS A 18 -20.74 -21.14 -10.26
N SER A 19 -21.60 -20.24 -9.79
CA SER A 19 -23.05 -20.36 -9.92
C SER A 19 -23.47 -19.64 -11.21
N ASN A 20 -23.98 -20.40 -12.18
CA ASN A 20 -24.61 -19.87 -13.38
C ASN A 20 -26.01 -19.34 -13.00
N GLU A 21 -26.18 -18.03 -12.85
CA GLU A 21 -27.49 -17.37 -12.86
C GLU A 21 -27.59 -16.38 -14.04
N PRO A 22 -28.73 -16.35 -14.74
CA PRO A 22 -28.87 -15.64 -16.00
C PRO A 22 -29.07 -14.13 -15.81
N GLU A 23 -28.61 -13.41 -16.82
CA GLU A 23 -28.57 -11.97 -17.02
C GLU A 23 -29.83 -11.23 -16.54
N ASN A 24 -29.66 -10.36 -15.53
CA ASN A 24 -30.57 -9.24 -15.32
C ASN A 24 -29.86 -7.96 -15.77
N ILE A 25 -30.34 -7.44 -16.90
CA ILE A 25 -29.93 -6.17 -17.52
C ILE A 25 -30.46 -5.03 -16.63
N GLY A 26 -29.79 -4.83 -15.50
CA GLY A 26 -29.96 -3.68 -14.63
C GLY A 26 -28.85 -2.68 -14.92
N ASN A 27 -29.23 -1.59 -15.58
CA ASN A 27 -28.45 -0.39 -15.87
C ASN A 27 -27.68 0.13 -14.62
N LEU A 28 -26.50 -0.44 -14.37
CA LEU A 28 -25.48 0.15 -13.52
C LEU A 28 -24.43 0.74 -14.45
N ASN A 29 -24.70 1.97 -14.85
CA ASN A 29 -23.71 2.89 -15.39
C ASN A 29 -22.75 3.30 -14.25
N ASP A 30 -22.15 2.29 -13.59
CA ASP A 30 -21.07 2.49 -12.67
C ASP A 30 -19.83 2.64 -13.53
N SER A 31 -19.38 3.89 -13.65
CA SER A 31 -18.07 4.25 -14.19
C SER A 31 -17.00 3.70 -13.24
N HIS A 32 -16.91 2.38 -13.11
CA HIS A 32 -15.70 1.68 -12.75
C HIS A 32 -14.73 1.89 -13.89
N ASN A 33 -14.13 3.08 -13.92
CA ASN A 33 -12.81 3.23 -14.46
C ASN A 33 -11.95 2.30 -13.61
N LYS A 34 -11.84 1.03 -14.04
CA LYS A 34 -10.79 0.14 -13.55
C LYS A 34 -9.53 0.93 -13.84
N THR A 35 -8.99 1.58 -12.81
CA THR A 35 -7.63 2.07 -12.83
C THR A 35 -6.82 0.84 -13.20
N GLU A 36 -6.44 0.75 -14.47
CA GLU A 36 -5.56 -0.29 -14.94
C GLU A 36 -4.39 -0.24 -13.96
N LEU A 37 -4.18 -1.35 -13.25
CA LEU A 37 -3.03 -1.54 -12.38
C LEU A 37 -1.82 -1.21 -13.23
N ASN A 38 -1.35 0.04 -13.12
CA ASN A 38 -0.10 0.46 -13.69
C ASN A 38 0.89 -0.54 -13.11
N THR A 39 1.35 -1.46 -13.96
CA THR A 39 2.08 -2.66 -13.53
C THR A 39 3.07 -2.24 -12.47
N ASN A 40 3.07 -2.87 -11.29
CA ASN A 40 3.85 -2.41 -10.12
C ASN A 40 5.32 -2.08 -10.48
N SER A 41 5.87 -2.69 -11.53
CA SER A 41 7.13 -2.30 -12.17
C SER A 41 7.26 -0.82 -12.52
N SER A 42 6.23 -0.20 -13.10
CA SER A 42 6.19 1.21 -13.49
C SER A 42 6.10 2.13 -12.27
N ILE A 43 5.29 1.73 -11.28
CA ILE A 43 5.18 2.46 -10.00
C ILE A 43 6.55 2.49 -9.32
N ARG A 44 7.27 1.38 -9.28
CA ARG A 44 8.62 1.29 -8.69
C ARG A 44 9.66 2.16 -9.41
N GLN A 45 9.39 2.60 -10.63
CA GLN A 45 10.28 3.51 -11.36
C GLN A 45 9.98 4.99 -11.10
N SER A 46 8.83 5.32 -10.51
CA SER A 46 8.46 6.70 -10.21
C SER A 46 9.41 7.33 -9.19
N THR A 47 9.53 8.65 -9.25
CA THR A 47 10.34 9.42 -8.30
C THR A 47 9.74 9.30 -6.90
N GLU A 48 8.42 9.42 -6.79
CA GLU A 48 7.69 9.38 -5.52
C GLU A 48 7.85 8.04 -4.80
N TYR A 49 7.85 6.93 -5.54
CA TYR A 49 8.15 5.62 -4.96
C TYR A 49 9.58 5.56 -4.45
N LYS A 50 10.56 6.02 -5.24
CA LYS A 50 11.99 5.98 -4.88
C LYS A 50 12.30 6.89 -3.69
N ASP A 51 11.62 8.01 -3.56
CA ASP A 51 11.77 8.92 -2.44
C ASP A 51 11.20 8.29 -1.16
N PHE A 52 10.03 7.64 -1.24
CA PHE A 52 9.47 6.90 -0.11
C PHE A 52 10.32 5.67 0.27
N ASP A 53 10.86 4.96 -0.72
CA ASP A 53 11.80 3.84 -0.52
C ASP A 53 13.05 4.32 0.23
N LYS A 54 13.66 5.41 -0.22
CA LYS A 54 14.81 6.02 0.47
C LYS A 54 14.46 6.39 1.91
N LEU A 55 13.30 7.02 2.13
CA LEU A 55 12.83 7.40 3.47
C LEU A 55 12.71 6.16 4.38
N TYR A 56 12.10 5.09 3.88
CA TYR A 56 11.97 3.82 4.62
C TYR A 56 13.34 3.18 4.90
N ILE A 57 14.23 3.15 3.93
CA ILE A 57 15.60 2.61 4.09
C ILE A 57 16.42 3.43 5.08
N ASP A 58 16.29 4.76 5.07
CA ASP A 58 16.95 5.63 6.04
C ASP A 58 16.45 5.36 7.47
N PHE A 59 15.15 5.05 7.64
CA PHE A 59 14.59 4.61 8.92
C PHE A 59 15.12 3.24 9.35
N ILE A 60 15.10 2.24 8.47
CA ILE A 60 15.61 0.87 8.76
C ILE A 60 17.10 0.87 9.11
N HIS A 61 17.89 1.73 8.47
CA HIS A 61 19.30 1.91 8.78
C HIS A 61 19.58 2.84 9.97
N GLY A 62 18.55 3.37 10.63
CA GLY A 62 18.68 4.23 11.80
C GLY A 62 19.31 5.60 11.52
N ARG A 63 19.29 6.07 10.26
CA ARG A 63 19.70 7.43 9.90
C ARG A 63 18.68 8.48 10.35
N ILE A 64 17.41 8.08 10.39
CA ILE A 64 16.32 8.82 11.01
C ILE A 64 15.67 7.94 12.07
N ASP A 65 15.14 8.56 13.12
CA ASP A 65 14.41 7.85 14.16
C ASP A 65 12.91 7.73 13.83
N ILE A 66 12.16 7.00 14.65
CA ILE A 66 10.72 6.81 14.46
C ILE A 66 9.94 8.13 14.56
N LYS A 67 10.45 9.11 15.33
CA LYS A 67 9.78 10.41 15.45
C LYS A 67 9.93 11.21 14.17
N GLN A 68 11.11 11.22 13.58
CA GLN A 68 11.36 11.85 12.29
C GLN A 68 10.55 11.16 11.18
N PHE A 69 10.53 9.83 11.16
CA PHE A 69 9.76 9.07 10.19
C PHE A 69 8.26 9.36 10.29
N LEU A 70 7.66 9.30 11.47
CA LEU A 70 6.21 9.47 11.63
C LEU A 70 5.75 10.93 11.66
N TYR A 71 6.53 11.82 12.28
CA TYR A 71 6.06 13.16 12.67
C TYR A 71 6.75 14.31 11.94
N SER A 72 7.78 14.07 11.13
CA SER A 72 8.38 15.16 10.35
C SER A 72 7.50 15.56 9.16
N THR A 73 7.47 16.86 8.87
CA THR A 73 6.76 17.38 7.69
C THR A 73 7.34 16.84 6.38
N GLU A 74 8.65 16.62 6.32
CA GLU A 74 9.31 16.05 5.14
C GLU A 74 8.85 14.61 4.87
N SER A 75 8.84 13.76 5.91
CA SER A 75 8.35 12.38 5.79
C SER A 75 6.88 12.35 5.40
N PHE A 76 6.05 13.19 6.01
CA PHE A 76 4.63 13.29 5.68
C PHE A 76 4.38 13.71 4.23
N ASN A 77 5.07 14.76 3.76
CA ASN A 77 4.93 15.21 2.38
C ASN A 77 5.36 14.12 1.38
N THR A 78 6.43 13.39 1.71
CA THR A 78 6.90 12.25 0.90
C THR A 78 5.85 11.14 0.84
N ALA A 79 5.24 10.79 1.98
CA ALA A 79 4.16 9.80 2.06
C ALA A 79 2.93 10.21 1.25
N VAL A 80 2.49 11.47 1.36
CA VAL A 80 1.36 12.00 0.60
C VAL A 80 1.66 11.98 -0.91
N ALA A 81 2.84 12.44 -1.33
CA ALA A 81 3.23 12.40 -2.73
C ALA A 81 3.23 10.97 -3.29
N PHE A 82 3.77 10.02 -2.53
CA PHE A 82 3.72 8.60 -2.88
C PHE A 82 2.28 8.09 -3.02
N LEU A 83 1.41 8.33 -2.03
CA LEU A 83 0.00 7.89 -2.07
C LEU A 83 -0.74 8.48 -3.28
N LEU A 84 -0.56 9.78 -3.57
CA LEU A 84 -1.14 10.41 -4.76
C LEU A 84 -0.63 9.79 -6.05
N SER A 85 0.66 9.46 -6.12
CA SER A 85 1.27 8.85 -7.32
C SER A 85 0.71 7.47 -7.65
N ILE A 86 0.19 6.75 -6.65
CA ILE A 86 -0.45 5.43 -6.81
C ILE A 86 -1.98 5.50 -6.85
N GLY A 87 -2.55 6.71 -6.89
CA GLY A 87 -4.00 6.93 -7.02
C GLY A 87 -4.79 6.91 -5.70
N GLU A 88 -4.12 6.96 -4.55
CA GLU A 88 -4.72 6.93 -3.22
C GLU A 88 -5.10 8.35 -2.72
N TYR A 89 -6.03 9.01 -3.41
CA TYR A 89 -6.39 10.42 -3.14
C TYR A 89 -7.08 10.66 -1.80
N SER A 90 -7.75 9.65 -1.24
CA SER A 90 -8.44 9.76 0.05
C SER A 90 -7.52 9.49 1.24
N MET A 91 -6.25 9.12 1.00
CA MET A 91 -5.31 8.72 2.05
C MET A 91 -5.87 7.61 2.96
N GLY A 92 -6.69 6.71 2.41
CA GLY A 92 -7.36 5.66 3.19
C GLY A 92 -8.47 6.16 4.13
N GLY A 93 -8.85 7.44 4.05
CA GLY A 93 -9.81 8.10 4.94
C GLY A 93 -9.20 8.60 6.25
N TYR A 94 -7.87 8.52 6.40
CA TYR A 94 -7.17 8.97 7.60
C TYR A 94 -6.97 10.49 7.60
N THR A 95 -6.99 11.07 8.79
CA THR A 95 -6.82 12.53 8.99
C THR A 95 -5.62 12.89 9.85
N THR A 96 -5.06 11.93 10.59
CA THR A 96 -3.85 12.15 11.38
C THR A 96 -2.61 11.84 10.54
N GLN A 97 -1.52 12.55 10.83
CA GLN A 97 -0.26 12.36 10.12
C GLN A 97 0.29 10.93 10.29
N GLU A 98 0.26 10.40 11.52
CA GLU A 98 0.78 9.05 11.81
C GLU A 98 0.02 7.95 11.09
N ASP A 99 -1.30 8.06 11.01
CA ASP A 99 -2.13 7.07 10.32
C ASP A 99 -1.86 7.11 8.81
N ILE A 100 -1.71 8.31 8.23
CA ILE A 100 -1.37 8.48 6.82
C ILE A 100 0.03 7.92 6.52
N MET A 101 1.01 8.14 7.39
CA MET A 101 2.36 7.55 7.27
C MET A 101 2.31 6.03 7.31
N THR A 102 1.53 5.46 8.23
CA THR A 102 1.37 4.01 8.38
C THR A 102 0.65 3.41 7.17
N TYR A 103 -0.34 4.12 6.61
CA TYR A 103 -1.03 3.73 5.40
C TYR A 103 -0.10 3.73 4.18
N ALA A 104 0.70 4.79 4.00
CA ALA A 104 1.73 4.86 2.96
C ALA A 104 2.72 3.70 3.09
N LEU A 105 3.18 3.39 4.30
CA LEU A 105 4.06 2.24 4.53
C LEU A 105 3.41 0.91 4.13
N THR A 106 2.13 0.72 4.47
CA THR A 106 1.37 -0.48 4.09
C THR A 106 1.33 -0.63 2.56
N LYS A 107 0.97 0.43 1.85
CA LYS A 107 0.91 0.44 0.37
C LYS A 107 2.27 0.20 -0.27
N TYR A 108 3.33 0.82 0.26
CA TYR A 108 4.69 0.57 -0.19
C TYR A 108 5.08 -0.90 -0.05
N LEU A 109 4.77 -1.53 1.08
CA LEU A 109 5.07 -2.95 1.31
C LEU A 109 4.23 -3.88 0.41
N GLU A 110 2.96 -3.55 0.14
CA GLU A 110 2.13 -4.27 -0.83
C GLU A 110 2.76 -4.26 -2.23
N ILE A 111 3.19 -3.08 -2.71
CA ILE A 111 3.82 -2.92 -4.02
C ILE A 111 5.20 -3.58 -4.08
N THR A 112 5.98 -3.50 -3.00
CA THR A 112 7.34 -4.08 -2.94
C THR A 112 7.32 -5.61 -3.01
N ASN A 113 6.30 -6.24 -2.43
CA ASN A 113 6.17 -7.70 -2.33
C ASN A 113 5.29 -8.33 -3.42
N SER A 114 4.76 -7.52 -4.34
CA SER A 114 4.00 -7.99 -5.52
C SER A 114 4.93 -8.28 -6.70
#